data_AF-A0ABD2LA23-F1
#
_entry.id   AF-A0ABD2LA23-F1
#
_cell.length_a   1.000
_cell.length_b   1.000
_cell.length_c   1.000
_cell.angle_alpha   90.00
_cell.angle_beta   90.00
_cell.angle_gamma   90.00
#
_symmetry.space_group_name_H-M   'P 1'
#
loop_
_entity.id
_entity.type
_entity.pdbx_description
1 polymer ?
#
loop_
_entity_poly.entity_id
_entity_poly.type
_entity_poly.pdbx_seq_one_letter_code
_entity_poly.pdbx_strand_id
1 'polypeptide(L)'
;MEIKEKSKNTSTSAVLPLTAEERMKRRQIMRTEVLENVEPFLKMKKKSLEDAQEDERENFRRFKMFETSALQQKAKIEENIRDYRKSLTALEMLSEQNGKGVDSVEITYKLDENLYSRALVEEMDKVCIWLGANVMVEYELDEARQLLREHLENVEKNSKETEEDIAFLQDQITTTEVNLANLYNYAVQNRKQMSMNPELSVGQIGLDAVE
;
A
#
# COMPACT_ATOMS: atom_id res chain seq x y z
N MET A 1 -10.44 -50.95 -25.22
CA MET A 1 -10.50 -50.47 -23.83
C MET A 1 -9.87 -49.09 -23.86
N GLU A 2 -10.71 -48.07 -23.66
CA GLU A 2 -10.48 -46.69 -24.06
C GLU A 2 -9.38 -45.99 -23.26
N ILE A 3 -8.56 -45.23 -23.98
CA ILE A 3 -7.65 -44.23 -23.45
C ILE A 3 -8.53 -43.05 -23.00
N LYS A 4 -8.75 -42.91 -21.69
CA LYS A 4 -9.38 -41.71 -21.12
C LYS A 4 -8.33 -40.62 -20.90
N GLU A 5 -8.34 -39.65 -21.81
CA GLU A 5 -7.75 -38.33 -21.59
C GLU A 5 -8.28 -37.73 -20.28
N LYS A 6 -7.37 -37.42 -19.34
CA LYS A 6 -7.71 -36.66 -18.14
C LYS A 6 -7.77 -35.17 -18.50
N SER A 7 -9.00 -34.71 -18.78
CA SER A 7 -9.59 -33.44 -18.36
C SER A 7 -8.60 -32.31 -18.00
N LYS A 8 -8.17 -31.55 -19.01
CA LYS A 8 -7.87 -30.14 -18.84
C LYS A 8 -9.20 -29.41 -18.58
N ASN A 9 -9.46 -29.01 -17.34
CA ASN A 9 -10.38 -27.92 -17.01
C ASN A 9 -10.28 -27.62 -15.51
N THR A 10 -9.34 -26.75 -15.16
CA THR A 10 -9.55 -25.82 -14.05
C THR A 10 -9.19 -24.46 -14.61
N SER A 11 -10.21 -23.78 -15.11
CA SER A 11 -10.19 -22.37 -15.42
C SER A 11 -9.85 -21.61 -14.13
N THR A 12 -8.55 -21.35 -13.93
CA THR A 12 -8.09 -20.28 -13.04
C THR A 12 -8.68 -19.00 -13.63
N SER A 13 -9.82 -18.55 -13.11
CA SER A 13 -10.34 -17.23 -13.41
C SER A 13 -9.23 -16.25 -13.03
N ALA A 14 -8.64 -15.58 -14.01
CA ALA A 14 -7.71 -14.49 -13.77
C ALA A 14 -8.47 -13.44 -12.96
N VAL A 15 -8.24 -13.43 -11.63
CA VAL A 15 -8.76 -12.39 -10.76
C VAL A 15 -8.08 -11.11 -11.22
N LEU A 16 -8.86 -10.21 -11.84
CA LEU A 16 -8.35 -8.90 -12.24
C LEU A 16 -7.73 -8.23 -11.00
N PRO A 17 -6.56 -7.58 -11.15
CA PRO A 17 -5.96 -6.86 -10.04
C PRO A 17 -6.97 -5.84 -9.51
N LEU A 18 -7.26 -5.93 -8.21
CA LEU A 18 -8.20 -5.04 -7.53
C LEU A 18 -7.73 -3.61 -7.72
N THR A 19 -8.64 -2.70 -8.00
CA THR A 19 -8.31 -1.27 -8.08
C THR A 19 -7.90 -0.72 -6.71
N ALA A 20 -7.14 0.37 -6.67
CA ALA A 20 -6.79 1.05 -5.41
C ALA A 20 -8.04 1.36 -4.57
N GLU A 21 -9.13 1.79 -5.20
CA GLU A 21 -10.40 2.08 -4.53
C GLU A 21 -11.01 0.83 -3.87
N GLU A 22 -11.01 -0.32 -4.54
CA GLU A 22 -11.50 -1.58 -3.97
C GLU A 22 -10.61 -2.09 -2.83
N ARG A 23 -9.29 -1.92 -2.94
CA ARG A 23 -8.33 -2.26 -1.86
C ARG A 23 -8.55 -1.37 -0.63
N MET A 24 -8.77 -0.08 -0.85
CA MET A 24 -9.04 0.90 0.22
C MET A 24 -10.40 0.66 0.88
N LYS A 25 -11.43 0.33 0.11
CA LYS A 25 -12.75 -0.04 0.65
C LYS A 25 -12.68 -1.26 1.56
N ARG A 26 -11.86 -2.27 1.23
CA ARG A 26 -11.59 -3.43 2.12
C ARG A 26 -10.90 -3.03 3.42
N ARG A 27 -10.10 -1.96 3.39
CA ARG A 27 -9.48 -1.33 4.58
C ARG A 27 -10.43 -0.34 5.29
N GLN A 28 -11.72 -0.34 4.90
CA GLN A 28 -12.77 0.55 5.39
C GLN A 28 -12.52 2.04 5.12
N ILE A 29 -11.65 2.35 4.16
CA ILE A 29 -11.32 3.70 3.69
C ILE A 29 -12.28 3.98 2.54
N MET A 30 -13.30 4.80 2.81
CA MET A 30 -14.31 5.18 1.82
C MET A 30 -13.80 6.38 1.03
N ARG A 31 -14.15 6.41 -0.26
CA ARG A 31 -13.87 7.57 -1.10
C ARG A 31 -14.71 8.76 -0.64
N THR A 32 -14.04 9.88 -0.48
CA THR A 32 -14.62 11.20 -0.24
C THR A 32 -14.76 11.91 -1.59
N GLU A 33 -15.92 12.50 -1.83
CA GLU A 33 -16.17 13.37 -2.98
C GLU A 33 -16.02 14.84 -2.57
N VAL A 34 -15.71 15.69 -3.55
CA VAL A 34 -15.58 17.13 -3.33
C VAL A 34 -16.95 17.72 -2.98
N LEU A 35 -17.01 18.48 -1.90
CA LEU A 35 -18.17 19.23 -1.44
C LEU A 35 -18.25 20.57 -2.17
N GLU A 36 -18.89 20.59 -3.35
CA GLU A 36 -19.12 21.82 -4.10
C GLU A 36 -20.17 22.73 -3.44
N ASN A 37 -21.24 22.15 -2.88
CA ASN A 37 -22.31 22.89 -2.20
C ASN A 37 -22.59 22.31 -0.82
N VAL A 38 -22.26 23.09 0.22
CA VAL A 38 -22.34 22.66 1.63
C VAL A 38 -23.79 22.56 2.14
N GLU A 39 -24.70 23.43 1.69
CA GLU A 39 -26.10 23.46 2.12
C GLU A 39 -26.90 22.18 1.81
N PRO A 40 -26.90 21.66 0.57
CA PRO A 40 -27.58 20.39 0.27
C PRO A 40 -26.92 19.21 0.97
N PHE A 41 -25.60 19.24 1.19
CA PHE A 41 -24.89 18.18 1.91
C PHE A 41 -25.29 18.11 3.40
N LEU A 42 -25.38 19.25 4.09
CA LEU A 42 -25.82 19.32 5.48
C LEU A 42 -27.30 18.90 5.63
N LYS A 43 -28.16 19.30 4.69
CA LYS A 43 -29.57 18.89 4.65
C LYS A 43 -29.74 17.39 4.37
N MET A 44 -28.95 16.84 3.45
CA MET A 44 -28.98 15.41 3.09
C MET A 44 -28.49 14.52 4.24
N LYS A 45 -27.40 14.92 4.92
CA LYS A 45 -26.85 14.17 6.05
C LYS A 45 -27.55 14.43 7.39
N LYS A 46 -28.45 15.43 7.46
CA LYS A 46 -29.11 15.89 8.71
C LYS A 46 -28.10 16.15 9.84
N LYS A 47 -26.93 16.69 9.52
CA LYS A 47 -25.85 16.97 10.49
C LYS A 47 -25.71 18.46 10.74
N SER A 48 -25.28 18.81 11.95
CA SER A 48 -24.85 20.19 12.23
C SER A 48 -23.56 20.50 11.47
N LEU A 49 -23.28 21.79 11.28
CA LEU A 49 -22.03 22.22 10.66
C LEU A 49 -20.80 21.80 11.46
N GLU A 50 -20.90 21.80 12.79
CA GLU A 50 -19.82 21.39 13.69
C GLU A 50 -19.56 19.87 13.58
N ASP A 51 -20.61 19.06 13.50
CA ASP A 51 -20.48 17.61 13.31
C ASP A 51 -19.86 17.29 11.94
N ALA A 52 -20.29 17.99 10.87
CA ALA A 52 -19.73 17.80 9.54
C ALA A 52 -18.25 18.20 9.46
N GLN A 53 -17.84 19.24 10.20
CA GLN A 53 -16.43 19.61 10.31
C GLN A 53 -15.61 18.59 11.09
N GLU A 54 -16.17 17.99 12.16
CA GLU A 54 -15.47 16.97 12.93
C GLU A 54 -15.33 15.65 12.15
N ASP A 55 -16.38 15.22 11.45
CA ASP A 55 -16.32 14.07 10.54
C ASP A 55 -15.17 14.21 9.53
N GLU A 56 -15.07 15.39 8.90
CA GLU A 56 -14.07 15.64 7.86
C GLU A 56 -12.65 15.72 8.43
N ARG A 57 -12.50 16.26 9.65
CA ARG A 57 -11.23 16.21 10.39
C ARG A 57 -10.84 14.77 10.77
N GLU A 58 -11.79 13.94 11.16
CA GLU A 58 -11.54 12.52 11.46
C GLU A 58 -11.10 11.77 10.21
N ASN A 59 -11.80 11.97 9.08
CA ASN A 59 -11.42 11.42 7.78
C ASN A 59 -10.00 11.85 7.37
N PHE A 60 -9.66 13.13 7.53
CA PHE A 60 -8.32 13.65 7.23
C PHE A 60 -7.24 12.95 8.06
N ARG A 61 -7.44 12.88 9.40
CA ARG A 61 -6.50 12.21 10.31
C ARG A 61 -6.33 10.74 9.92
N ARG A 62 -7.42 10.08 9.56
CA ARG A 62 -7.43 8.69 9.12
C ARG A 62 -6.62 8.51 7.84
N PHE A 63 -6.88 9.29 6.79
CA PHE A 63 -6.13 9.20 5.54
C PHE A 63 -4.63 9.47 5.74
N LYS A 64 -4.26 10.46 6.56
CA LYS A 64 -2.87 10.74 6.91
C LYS A 64 -2.16 9.60 7.64
N MET A 65 -2.85 8.93 8.56
CA MET A 65 -2.31 7.75 9.25
C MET A 65 -2.03 6.62 8.26
N PHE A 66 -2.96 6.36 7.34
CA PHE A 66 -2.79 5.34 6.30
C PHE A 66 -1.70 5.70 5.29
N GLU A 67 -1.60 6.97 4.87
CA GLU A 67 -0.52 7.45 3.99
C GLU A 67 0.84 7.17 4.63
N THR A 68 1.02 7.54 5.91
CA THR A 68 2.27 7.34 6.64
C THR A 68 2.63 5.85 6.72
N SER A 69 1.65 5.00 7.03
CA SER A 69 1.84 3.54 7.07
C SER A 69 2.21 2.98 5.69
N ALA A 70 1.56 3.44 4.62
CA ALA A 70 1.83 2.98 3.26
C ALA A 70 3.22 3.42 2.78
N LEU A 71 3.66 4.64 3.13
CA LEU A 71 5.01 5.13 2.84
C LEU A 71 6.09 4.31 3.56
N GLN A 72 5.89 3.96 4.83
CA GLN A 72 6.80 3.07 5.57
C GLN A 72 6.87 1.68 4.93
N GLN A 73 5.72 1.12 4.53
CA GLN A 73 5.67 -0.14 3.83
C GLN A 73 6.41 -0.08 2.48
N LYS A 74 6.24 1.00 1.71
CA LYS A 74 6.95 1.23 0.45
C LYS A 74 8.47 1.23 0.65
N ALA A 75 8.98 1.97 1.63
CA ALA A 75 10.42 2.01 1.91
C ALA A 75 11.00 0.62 2.22
N LYS A 76 10.27 -0.20 2.99
CA LYS A 76 10.66 -1.59 3.28
C LYS A 76 10.62 -2.48 2.04
N ILE A 77 9.62 -2.31 1.18
CA ILE A 77 9.53 -3.04 -0.10
C ILE A 77 10.70 -2.68 -1.01
N GLU A 78 11.07 -1.40 -1.12
CA GLU A 78 12.21 -0.95 -1.94
C GLU A 78 13.54 -1.50 -1.43
N GLU A 79 13.73 -1.57 -0.11
CA GLU A 79 14.87 -2.24 0.51
C GLU A 79 14.93 -3.72 0.12
N ASN A 80 13.82 -4.44 0.25
CA ASN A 80 13.73 -5.85 -0.15
C ASN A 80 14.06 -6.04 -1.64
N ILE A 81 13.54 -5.18 -2.53
CA ILE A 81 13.81 -5.24 -3.98
C ILE A 81 15.32 -5.13 -4.24
N ARG A 82 15.98 -4.18 -3.57
CA ARG A 82 17.43 -4.00 -3.69
C ARG A 82 18.18 -5.23 -3.22
N ASP A 83 17.76 -5.84 -2.12
CA ASP A 83 18.43 -7.01 -1.56
C ASP A 83 18.23 -8.25 -2.44
N TYR A 84 17.03 -8.49 -2.95
CA TYR A 84 16.77 -9.55 -3.95
C TYR A 84 17.60 -9.38 -5.21
N ARG A 85 17.75 -8.15 -5.72
CA ARG A 85 18.59 -7.87 -6.89
C ARG A 85 20.06 -8.19 -6.62
N LYS A 86 20.58 -7.81 -5.45
CA LYS A 86 21.95 -8.18 -5.03
C LYS A 86 22.14 -9.70 -4.94
N SER A 87 21.18 -10.41 -4.36
CA SER A 87 21.22 -11.87 -4.28
C SER A 87 21.21 -12.52 -5.67
N LEU A 88 20.39 -12.02 -6.60
CA LEU A 88 20.38 -12.50 -7.99
C LEU A 88 21.72 -12.23 -8.69
N THR A 89 22.31 -11.04 -8.52
CA THR A 89 23.64 -10.74 -9.06
C THR A 89 24.71 -11.68 -8.48
N ALA A 90 24.65 -12.01 -7.19
CA ALA A 90 25.57 -12.96 -6.59
C ALA A 90 25.42 -14.37 -7.18
N LEU A 91 24.18 -14.83 -7.42
CA LEU A 91 23.94 -16.12 -8.09
C LEU A 91 24.43 -16.13 -9.54
N GLU A 92 24.28 -15.03 -10.26
CA GLU A 92 24.81 -14.88 -11.63
C GLU A 92 26.34 -14.94 -11.63
N MET A 93 27.01 -14.26 -10.70
CA MET A 93 28.47 -14.33 -10.55
C MET A 93 28.97 -15.76 -10.26
N LEU A 94 28.32 -16.47 -9.33
CA LEU A 94 28.65 -17.86 -9.01
C LEU A 94 28.45 -18.78 -10.22
N SER A 95 27.33 -18.62 -10.93
CA SER A 95 27.02 -19.40 -12.13
C SER A 95 28.03 -19.16 -13.27
N GLU A 96 28.47 -17.92 -13.47
CA GLU A 96 29.49 -17.59 -14.47
C GLU A 96 30.87 -18.15 -14.13
N GLN A 97 31.25 -18.14 -12.85
CA GLN A 97 32.52 -18.69 -12.39
C GLN A 97 32.56 -20.21 -12.53
N ASN A 98 31.45 -20.87 -12.18
CA ASN A 98 31.30 -22.31 -12.39
C ASN A 98 31.40 -22.67 -13.89
N GLY A 99 30.72 -21.92 -14.76
CA GLY A 99 30.78 -22.13 -16.21
C GLY A 99 32.16 -21.89 -16.86
N LYS A 100 33.05 -21.15 -16.21
CA LYS A 100 34.44 -20.91 -16.67
C LYS A 100 35.40 -22.03 -16.25
N GLY A 101 34.94 -23.05 -15.52
CA GLY A 101 35.78 -24.14 -15.02
C GLY A 101 36.79 -23.66 -13.97
N VAL A 102 36.42 -22.65 -13.18
CA VAL A 102 37.25 -22.16 -12.08
C VAL A 102 36.98 -23.05 -10.86
N ASP A 103 37.98 -23.86 -10.49
CA ASP A 103 37.85 -24.84 -9.39
C ASP A 103 37.66 -24.20 -8.01
N SER A 104 37.97 -22.91 -7.86
CA SER A 104 37.75 -22.21 -6.59
C SER A 104 37.66 -20.69 -6.73
N VAL A 105 36.80 -20.07 -5.91
CA VAL A 105 36.62 -18.62 -5.87
C VAL A 105 36.87 -18.12 -4.45
N GLU A 106 37.77 -17.15 -4.32
CA GLU A 106 37.95 -16.42 -3.06
C GLU A 106 36.81 -15.40 -2.94
N ILE A 107 35.96 -15.58 -1.92
CA ILE A 107 34.88 -14.63 -1.57
C ILE A 107 35.19 -13.94 -0.25
N THR A 108 34.77 -12.68 -0.14
CA THR A 108 34.73 -11.98 1.14
C THR A 108 33.29 -12.01 1.65
N TYR A 109 33.08 -12.59 2.82
CA TYR A 109 31.76 -12.72 3.43
C TYR A 109 31.71 -12.02 4.78
N LYS A 110 30.49 -11.66 5.17
CA LYS A 110 30.19 -10.90 6.39
C LYS A 110 30.01 -11.86 7.57
N LEU A 111 30.78 -11.67 8.64
CA LEU A 111 30.61 -12.36 9.93
C LEU A 111 29.74 -11.55 10.90
N ASP A 112 29.92 -10.22 10.90
CA ASP A 112 29.16 -9.26 11.70
C ASP A 112 29.04 -7.92 10.93
N GLU A 113 28.30 -6.93 11.44
CA GLU A 113 28.09 -5.62 10.80
C GLU A 113 29.37 -4.97 10.26
N ASN A 114 30.44 -5.04 11.05
CA ASN A 114 31.74 -4.46 10.74
C ASN A 114 32.87 -5.50 10.66
N LEU A 115 32.55 -6.80 10.57
CA LEU A 115 33.53 -7.87 10.52
C LEU A 115 33.35 -8.72 9.27
N TYR A 116 34.42 -8.81 8.48
CA TYR A 116 34.45 -9.56 7.23
C TYR A 116 35.60 -10.57 7.26
N SER A 117 35.41 -11.71 6.62
CA SER A 117 36.42 -12.74 6.46
C SER A 117 36.47 -13.21 5.01
N ARG A 118 37.59 -13.83 4.64
CA ARG A 118 37.83 -14.39 3.31
C ARG A 118 37.72 -15.91 3.37
N ALA A 119 37.02 -16.49 2.40
CA ALA A 119 36.88 -17.93 2.24
C ALA A 119 37.13 -18.32 0.79
N LEU A 120 37.72 -19.50 0.62
CA LEU A 120 37.83 -20.16 -0.68
C LEU A 120 36.66 -21.12 -0.82
N VAL A 121 35.85 -20.95 -1.86
CA VAL A 121 34.70 -21.82 -2.16
C VAL A 121 35.05 -22.68 -3.36
N GLU A 122 35.00 -24.00 -3.19
CA GLU A 122 35.36 -24.99 -4.22
C GLU A 122 34.11 -25.54 -4.94
N GLU A 123 33.01 -25.77 -4.21
CA GLU A 123 31.74 -26.25 -4.76
C GLU A 123 30.74 -25.08 -4.89
N MET A 124 30.35 -24.73 -6.12
CA MET A 124 29.48 -23.56 -6.41
C MET A 124 28.10 -23.96 -6.96
N ASP A 125 27.76 -25.25 -6.96
CA ASP A 125 26.55 -25.75 -7.63
C ASP A 125 25.27 -25.45 -6.84
N LYS A 126 25.40 -25.16 -5.55
CA LYS A 126 24.29 -25.08 -4.61
C LYS A 126 24.40 -23.89 -3.68
N VAL A 127 23.23 -23.40 -3.25
CA VAL A 127 23.11 -22.29 -2.31
C VAL A 127 22.06 -22.59 -1.25
N CYS A 128 22.28 -22.07 -0.04
CA CYS A 128 21.34 -22.18 1.06
C CYS A 128 20.49 -20.92 1.17
N ILE A 129 19.16 -21.06 1.14
CA ILE A 129 18.22 -19.95 1.25
C ILE A 129 17.42 -20.10 2.56
N TRP A 130 17.29 -19.00 3.30
CA TRP A 130 16.46 -18.92 4.49
C TRP A 130 15.01 -18.64 4.12
N LEU A 131 14.10 -19.58 4.41
CA LEU A 131 12.67 -19.46 4.10
C LEU A 131 11.86 -18.88 5.27
N GLY A 132 12.49 -18.68 6.42
CA GLY A 132 11.82 -18.27 7.66
C GLY A 132 11.46 -19.45 8.56
N ALA A 133 10.79 -19.17 9.68
CA ALA A 133 10.38 -20.17 10.67
C ALA A 133 11.50 -21.14 11.11
N ASN A 134 12.75 -20.66 11.18
CA ASN A 134 13.94 -21.45 11.48
C ASN A 134 14.27 -22.54 10.44
N VAL A 135 13.85 -22.36 9.19
CA VAL A 135 14.07 -23.29 8.09
C VAL A 135 15.01 -22.69 7.06
N MET A 136 16.07 -23.42 6.75
CA MET A 136 17.01 -23.18 5.65
C MET A 136 16.96 -24.37 4.70
N VAL A 137 16.93 -24.11 3.39
CA VAL A 137 16.86 -25.15 2.36
C VAL A 137 17.97 -24.93 1.35
N GLU A 138 18.60 -26.03 0.94
CA GLU A 138 19.60 -26.06 -0.13
C GLU A 138 18.88 -26.14 -1.49
N TYR A 139 19.29 -25.29 -2.42
CA TYR A 139 18.79 -25.25 -3.80
C TYR A 139 19.96 -25.30 -4.78
N GLU A 140 19.75 -25.91 -5.93
CA GLU A 140 20.65 -25.75 -7.06
C GLU A 140 20.60 -24.30 -7.58
N LEU A 141 21.67 -23.82 -8.22
CA LEU A 141 21.79 -22.43 -8.69
C LEU A 141 20.60 -21.98 -9.56
N ASP A 142 20.15 -22.84 -10.47
CA ASP A 142 19.05 -22.50 -11.39
C ASP A 142 17.69 -22.45 -10.68
N GLU A 143 17.44 -23.38 -9.74
CA GLU A 143 16.23 -23.37 -8.90
C GLU A 143 16.19 -22.14 -7.98
N ALA A 144 17.33 -21.82 -7.35
CA ALA A 144 17.49 -20.63 -6.52
C ALA A 144 17.23 -19.35 -7.33
N ARG A 145 17.77 -19.27 -8.55
CA ARG A 145 17.56 -18.14 -9.45
C ARG A 145 16.08 -17.98 -9.80
N GLN A 146 15.40 -19.07 -10.16
CA GLN A 146 13.98 -19.04 -10.48
C GLN A 146 13.15 -18.60 -9.27
N LEU A 147 13.41 -19.18 -8.08
CA LEU A 147 12.72 -18.84 -6.84
C LEU A 147 12.86 -17.35 -6.48
N LEU A 148 14.07 -16.81 -6.55
CA LEU A 148 14.32 -15.39 -6.25
C LEU A 148 13.73 -14.46 -7.31
N ARG A 149 13.71 -14.85 -8.60
CA ARG A 149 13.05 -14.08 -9.66
C ARG A 149 11.54 -14.01 -9.45
N GLU A 150 10.89 -15.14 -9.18
CA GLU A 150 9.46 -15.18 -8.87
C GLU A 150 9.11 -14.34 -7.64
N HIS A 151 9.92 -14.41 -6.59
CA HIS A 151 9.75 -13.55 -5.43
C HIS A 151 9.95 -12.07 -5.76
N LEU A 152 10.98 -11.73 -6.53
CA LEU A 152 11.23 -10.35 -6.94
C LEU A 152 10.05 -9.78 -7.74
N GLU A 153 9.51 -10.53 -8.71
CA GLU A 153 8.34 -10.12 -9.49
C GLU A 153 7.12 -9.86 -8.59
N ASN A 154 6.89 -10.72 -7.60
CA ASN A 154 5.82 -10.53 -6.62
C ASN A 154 6.03 -9.28 -5.75
N VAL A 155 7.26 -9.04 -5.28
CA VAL A 155 7.58 -7.85 -4.49
C VAL A 155 7.47 -6.58 -5.33
N GLU A 156 7.92 -6.58 -6.58
CA GLU A 156 7.79 -5.46 -7.51
C GLU A 156 6.32 -5.17 -7.85
N LYS A 157 5.49 -6.20 -8.02
CA LYS A 157 4.04 -6.04 -8.18
C LYS A 157 3.42 -5.39 -6.95
N ASN A 158 3.75 -5.87 -5.74
CA ASN A 158 3.26 -5.28 -4.49
C ASN A 158 3.74 -3.83 -4.31
N SER A 159 4.94 -3.49 -4.80
CA SER A 159 5.43 -2.11 -4.83
C SER A 159 4.51 -1.22 -5.66
N LYS A 160 4.13 -1.65 -6.86
CA LYS A 160 3.21 -0.90 -7.74
C LYS A 160 1.83 -0.73 -7.12
N GLU A 161 1.28 -1.79 -6.53
CA GLU A 161 -0.01 -1.72 -5.82
C GLU A 161 0.06 -0.73 -4.64
N THR A 162 1.17 -0.71 -3.91
CA THR A 162 1.40 0.24 -2.80
C THR A 162 1.54 1.68 -3.32
N GLU A 163 2.14 1.90 -4.48
CA GLU A 163 2.23 3.23 -5.11
C GLU A 163 0.87 3.77 -5.53
N GLU A 164 0.03 2.93 -6.14
CA GLU A 164 -1.35 3.27 -6.47
C GLU A 164 -2.16 3.60 -5.21
N ASP A 165 -1.98 2.83 -4.14
CA ASP A 165 -2.60 3.05 -2.84
C ASP A 165 -2.20 4.41 -2.26
N ILE A 166 -0.91 4.78 -2.33
CA ILE A 166 -0.41 6.09 -1.88
C ILE A 166 -1.01 7.22 -2.72
N ALA A 167 -1.05 7.07 -4.05
CA ALA A 167 -1.61 8.09 -4.94
C ALA A 167 -3.11 8.32 -4.64
N PHE A 168 -3.87 7.24 -4.41
CA PHE A 168 -5.26 7.36 -3.97
C PHE A 168 -5.37 8.12 -2.64
N LEU A 169 -4.58 7.75 -1.63
CA LEU A 169 -4.61 8.41 -0.32
C LEU A 169 -4.28 9.91 -0.42
N GLN A 170 -3.34 10.30 -1.28
CA GLN A 170 -2.97 11.70 -1.52
C GLN A 170 -4.13 12.49 -2.15
N ASP A 171 -4.84 11.90 -3.12
CA ASP A 171 -6.05 12.49 -3.71
C ASP A 171 -7.17 12.67 -2.67
N GLN A 172 -7.38 11.67 -1.81
CA GLN A 172 -8.37 11.73 -0.75
C GLN A 172 -8.02 12.76 0.33
N ILE A 173 -6.75 12.88 0.70
CA ILE A 173 -6.25 13.95 1.59
C ILE A 173 -6.56 15.32 0.99
N THR A 174 -6.20 15.54 -0.28
CA THR A 174 -6.44 16.81 -0.98
C THR A 174 -7.93 17.15 -1.03
N THR A 175 -8.77 16.15 -1.36
CA THR A 175 -10.23 16.32 -1.40
C THR A 175 -10.79 16.71 -0.03
N THR A 176 -10.32 16.06 1.03
CA THR A 176 -10.76 16.34 2.41
C THR A 176 -10.31 17.72 2.89
N GLU A 177 -9.13 18.18 2.47
CA GLU A 177 -8.66 19.54 2.76
C GLU A 177 -9.53 20.61 2.10
N VAL A 178 -9.90 20.41 0.82
CA VAL A 178 -10.82 21.30 0.10
C VAL A 178 -12.19 21.31 0.77
N ASN A 179 -12.71 20.14 1.14
CA ASN A 179 -13.98 20.01 1.84
C ASN A 179 -13.98 20.76 3.17
N LEU A 180 -12.93 20.60 3.97
CA LEU A 180 -12.77 21.28 5.24
C LEU A 180 -12.71 22.81 5.04
N ALA A 181 -12.00 23.29 4.02
CA ALA A 181 -11.97 24.71 3.66
C ALA A 181 -13.35 25.24 3.26
N ASN A 182 -14.10 24.49 2.46
CA ASN A 182 -15.47 24.85 2.07
C ASN A 182 -16.42 24.92 3.28
N LEU A 183 -16.31 23.99 4.22
CA LEU A 183 -17.06 24.01 5.47
C LEU A 183 -16.71 25.22 6.34
N TYR A 184 -15.44 25.62 6.42
CA TYR A 184 -15.04 26.85 7.13
C TYR A 184 -15.55 28.11 6.44
N ASN A 185 -15.45 28.18 5.11
CA ASN A 185 -15.97 29.30 4.33
C ASN A 185 -17.48 29.47 4.55
N TYR A 186 -18.23 28.37 4.50
CA TYR A 186 -19.65 28.36 4.80
C TYR A 186 -19.95 28.81 6.24
N ALA A 187 -19.18 28.34 7.23
CA ALA A 187 -19.34 28.76 8.63
C ALA A 187 -19.20 30.28 8.80
N VAL A 188 -18.21 30.89 8.14
CA VAL A 188 -18.00 32.34 8.18
C VAL A 188 -19.13 33.09 7.50
N GLN A 189 -19.60 32.61 6.35
CA GLN A 189 -20.73 33.23 5.64
C GLN A 189 -22.01 33.18 6.49
N ASN A 190 -22.32 32.04 7.11
CA ASN A 190 -23.49 31.88 7.94
C ASN A 190 -23.45 32.81 9.17
N ARG A 191 -22.30 32.93 9.85
CA ARG A 191 -22.11 33.89 10.96
C ARG A 191 -22.29 35.34 10.53
N LYS A 192 -21.78 35.72 9.36
CA LYS A 192 -21.96 37.08 8.81
C LYS A 192 -23.42 37.37 8.50
N GLN A 193 -24.14 36.41 7.91
CA GLN A 193 -25.58 36.56 7.63
C GLN A 193 -26.40 36.69 8.92
N MET A 194 -26.12 35.87 9.94
CA MET A 194 -26.74 35.99 11.27
C MET A 194 -26.48 37.35 11.93
N SER A 195 -25.29 37.93 11.75
CA SER A 195 -24.96 39.25 12.29
C SER A 195 -25.60 40.43 11.53
N MET A 196 -25.87 40.27 10.23
CA MET A 196 -26.45 41.32 9.39
C MET A 196 -27.99 41.31 9.38
N ASN A 197 -28.63 40.21 9.78
CA ASN A 197 -30.09 40.08 9.76
C ASN A 197 -30.62 39.47 11.08
N PRO A 198 -30.76 40.27 12.16
CA PRO A 198 -31.14 39.79 13.49
C PRO A 198 -32.54 39.15 13.58
N GLU A 199 -33.44 39.49 12.64
CA GLU A 199 -34.83 39.00 12.62
C GLU A 199 -34.97 37.50 12.31
N LEU A 200 -33.94 36.84 11.76
CA LEU A 200 -33.91 35.39 11.57
C LEU A 200 -33.55 34.59 12.85
N SER A 201 -33.08 35.26 13.92
CA SER A 201 -32.69 34.58 15.16
C SER A 201 -33.88 34.21 16.07
N VAL A 202 -35.04 34.84 15.88
CA VAL A 202 -36.21 34.67 16.78
C VAL A 202 -37.23 33.66 16.22
N GLY A 203 -37.14 33.29 14.94
CA GLY A 203 -38.15 32.49 14.25
C GLY A 203 -38.03 30.96 14.34
N GLN A 204 -37.03 30.40 15.02
CA GLN A 204 -36.82 28.94 15.10
C GLN A 204 -36.71 28.36 16.51
N ILE A 205 -36.95 29.15 17.58
CA ILE A 205 -36.94 28.64 18.97
C ILE A 205 -38.37 28.44 19.53
N GLY A 206 -39.39 28.38 18.68
CA GLY A 206 -40.75 28.14 19.14
C GLY A 206 -41.65 27.65 18.02
N LEU A 207 -41.69 26.32 17.84
CA LEU A 207 -42.81 25.50 17.35
C LEU A 207 -42.23 24.13 17.00
N ASP A 208 -42.11 23.26 18.01
CA ASP A 208 -42.18 21.78 17.92
C ASP A 208 -42.03 21.17 19.33
N ALA A 209 -42.77 21.72 20.29
CA ALA A 209 -43.06 21.06 21.56
C ALA A 209 -44.50 21.41 21.93
N VAL A 210 -45.32 20.37 22.13
CA VAL A 210 -46.79 20.36 22.26
C VAL A 210 -47.44 20.34 20.87
N GLU A 211 -47.97 19.23 20.35
CA GLU A 211 -48.79 18.17 20.97
C GLU A 211 -48.55 16.81 20.29
#